data_AF-A0A965XW45-F1
#
_entry.id   AF-A0A965XW45-F1
#
_cell.length_a   1.000
_cell.length_b   1.000
_cell.length_c   1.000
_cell.angle_alpha   90.00
_cell.angle_beta   90.00
_cell.angle_gamma   90.00
#
_symmetry.space_group_name_H-M   'P 1'
#
loop_
_entity.id
_entity.type
_entity.pdbx_description
1 polymer ?
#
loop_
_entity_poly.entity_id
_entity_poly.type
_entity_poly.pdbx_seq_one_letter_code
_entity_poly.pdbx_strand_id
1 'polypeptide(L)'
;DHDCREGICGMCSLYINGRAHGPDDDITTCQLHMRKFKDGETITIEPWRSAGMPVIKDLVVDRNALDKILQAGGYVSVNTGGVPDANSIPVPREDAEESMDAAACVGCGACIATCKNGSAMLFVSARVSSLALLPQGKVEAARRVKAMVAKMDELGFGACTNTRACEMECPKNISVTHIARMNREFLKAKIKD
;
A
#
# COMPACT_ATOMS: atom_id res chain seq x y z
N ASP A 1 2.51 11.96 -14.83
CA ASP A 1 2.82 13.15 -14.04
C ASP A 1 3.70 12.72 -12.86
N HIS A 2 4.66 13.55 -12.46
CA HIS A 2 5.66 13.25 -11.43
C HIS A 2 5.90 14.49 -10.58
N ASP A 3 5.69 14.36 -9.27
CA ASP A 3 5.69 15.50 -8.35
C ASP A 3 7.00 15.60 -7.57
N CYS A 4 7.16 14.82 -6.48
CA CYS A 4 8.24 15.01 -5.50
C CYS A 4 9.69 14.73 -5.99
N ARG A 5 9.87 13.86 -7.01
CA ARG A 5 11.19 13.37 -7.52
C ARG A 5 12.16 12.74 -6.49
N GLU A 6 11.69 12.42 -5.31
CA GLU A 6 12.47 11.80 -4.22
C GLU A 6 11.86 10.49 -3.71
N GLY A 7 10.86 9.98 -4.43
CA GLY A 7 10.23 8.69 -4.15
C GLY A 7 9.31 8.65 -2.94
N ILE A 8 8.69 9.78 -2.57
CA ILE A 8 7.78 9.86 -1.42
C ILE A 8 6.29 10.02 -1.78
N CYS A 9 5.94 10.65 -2.91
CA CYS A 9 4.53 10.86 -3.30
C CYS A 9 3.87 9.62 -3.96
N GLY A 10 4.66 8.65 -4.42
CA GLY A 10 4.16 7.46 -5.12
C GLY A 10 3.59 7.70 -6.54
N MET A 11 3.74 8.89 -7.12
CA MET A 11 3.05 9.30 -8.35
C MET A 11 3.74 8.85 -9.66
N CYS A 12 5.05 8.61 -9.64
CA CYS A 12 5.84 8.16 -10.80
C CYS A 12 5.66 6.64 -11.09
N SER A 13 4.40 6.27 -11.30
CA SER A 13 3.90 4.91 -11.41
C SER A 13 4.11 4.30 -12.80
N LEU A 14 5.26 3.69 -13.07
CA LEU A 14 5.64 3.16 -14.39
C LEU A 14 6.16 1.72 -14.35
N TYR A 15 5.70 0.90 -15.30
CA TYR A 15 6.16 -0.48 -15.51
C TYR A 15 7.25 -0.46 -16.57
N ILE A 16 8.50 -0.77 -16.18
CA ILE A 16 9.67 -0.55 -17.02
C ILE A 16 10.39 -1.89 -17.21
N ASN A 17 10.57 -2.29 -18.47
CA ASN A 17 11.20 -3.57 -18.84
C ASN A 17 10.64 -4.79 -18.08
N GLY A 18 9.32 -4.81 -17.86
CA GLY A 18 8.66 -5.95 -17.22
C GLY A 18 8.61 -5.92 -15.69
N ARG A 19 9.13 -4.86 -15.03
CA ARG A 19 9.14 -4.70 -13.56
C ARG A 19 8.48 -3.39 -13.13
N ALA A 20 7.87 -3.39 -11.94
CA ALA A 20 7.29 -2.17 -11.40
C ALA A 20 8.42 -1.26 -10.93
N HIS A 21 8.38 0.01 -11.32
CA HIS A 21 9.44 1.01 -11.10
C HIS A 21 10.78 0.76 -11.78
N GLY A 22 11.00 -0.41 -12.40
CA GLY A 22 12.14 -0.72 -13.26
C GLY A 22 13.08 -1.76 -12.66
N PRO A 23 14.30 -1.89 -13.19
CA PRO A 23 15.21 -2.98 -12.86
C PRO A 23 15.95 -2.82 -11.52
N ASP A 24 15.86 -1.66 -10.88
CA ASP A 24 16.52 -1.41 -9.59
C ASP A 24 15.55 -1.67 -8.45
N ASP A 25 16.09 -2.12 -7.30
CA ASP A 25 15.28 -2.51 -6.15
C ASP A 25 15.12 -1.33 -5.17
N ASP A 26 14.08 -1.39 -4.33
CA ASP A 26 13.82 -0.45 -3.23
C ASP A 26 13.69 1.04 -3.62
N ILE A 27 13.35 1.31 -4.88
CA ILE A 27 13.20 2.66 -5.40
C ILE A 27 11.92 2.85 -6.19
N THR A 28 11.48 4.11 -6.26
CA THR A 28 10.46 4.50 -7.24
C THR A 28 11.11 4.90 -8.56
N THR A 29 10.32 4.96 -9.64
CA THR A 29 10.83 5.31 -10.97
C THR A 29 11.59 6.63 -11.03
N CYS A 30 11.18 7.64 -10.24
CA CYS A 30 11.87 8.94 -10.25
C CYS A 30 13.30 8.89 -9.68
N GLN A 31 13.67 7.82 -8.98
CA GLN A 31 15.01 7.56 -8.47
C GLN A 31 15.77 6.58 -9.38
N LEU A 32 15.14 6.03 -10.42
CA LEU A 32 15.77 5.12 -11.35
C LEU A 32 16.77 5.88 -12.22
N HIS A 33 18.03 5.45 -12.18
CA HIS A 33 19.09 6.07 -12.95
C HIS A 33 19.36 5.34 -14.26
N MET A 34 19.64 6.09 -15.33
CA MET A 34 19.97 5.52 -16.65
C MET A 34 21.17 4.56 -16.63
N ARG A 35 22.10 4.71 -15.68
CA ARG A 35 23.24 3.80 -15.47
C ARG A 35 22.86 2.35 -15.12
N LYS A 36 21.57 2.09 -14.84
CA LYS A 36 21.04 0.74 -14.61
C LYS A 36 20.72 0.01 -15.92
N PHE A 37 20.77 0.71 -17.05
CA PHE A 37 20.56 0.16 -18.38
C PHE A 37 21.88 0.14 -19.16
N LYS A 38 21.98 -0.78 -20.11
CA LYS A 38 23.14 -0.86 -21.00
C LYS A 38 23.05 0.21 -22.08
N ASP A 39 24.20 0.66 -22.57
CA ASP A 39 24.23 1.56 -23.72
C ASP A 39 23.61 0.88 -24.96
N GLY A 40 22.78 1.63 -25.69
CA GLY A 40 21.99 1.11 -26.81
C GLY A 40 20.81 0.20 -26.45
N GLU A 41 20.52 -0.02 -25.16
CA GLU A 41 19.36 -0.83 -24.73
C GLU A 41 18.03 -0.14 -25.07
N THR A 42 17.07 -0.91 -25.58
CA THR A 42 15.69 -0.43 -25.75
C THR A 42 14.94 -0.54 -24.43
N ILE A 43 14.45 0.58 -23.92
CA ILE A 43 13.66 0.64 -22.68
C ILE A 43 12.18 0.70 -23.05
N THR A 44 11.41 -0.29 -22.59
CA THR A 44 9.95 -0.33 -22.73
C THR A 44 9.30 0.23 -21.47
N ILE A 45 8.42 1.22 -21.64
CA ILE A 45 7.71 1.88 -20.54
C ILE A 45 6.22 1.73 -20.76
N GLU A 46 5.51 1.25 -19.75
CA GLU A 46 4.09 0.94 -19.79
C GLU A 46 3.38 1.50 -18.55
N PRO A 47 2.05 1.78 -18.63
CA PRO A 47 1.27 2.14 -17.45
C PRO A 47 1.14 0.93 -16.49
N TRP A 48 0.66 1.19 -15.27
CA TRP A 48 0.18 0.10 -14.41
C TRP A 48 -0.89 -0.76 -15.08
N ARG A 49 -0.79 -2.07 -14.83
CA ARG A 49 -1.70 -3.07 -15.35
C ARG A 49 -2.57 -3.61 -14.21
N SER A 50 -3.75 -3.03 -14.01
CA SER A 50 -4.75 -3.55 -13.07
C SER A 50 -6.14 -3.05 -13.41
N ALA A 51 -7.15 -3.90 -13.28
CA ALA A 51 -8.55 -3.50 -13.46
C ALA A 51 -8.98 -2.42 -12.44
N GLY A 52 -8.44 -2.47 -11.22
CA GLY A 52 -8.69 -1.46 -10.18
C GLY A 52 -7.90 -0.15 -10.36
N MET A 53 -7.01 -0.07 -11.36
CA MET A 53 -6.29 1.15 -11.72
C MET A 53 -6.28 1.33 -13.25
N PRO A 54 -7.43 1.65 -13.87
CA PRO A 54 -7.55 1.71 -15.32
C PRO A 54 -6.71 2.83 -15.92
N VAL A 55 -6.22 2.61 -17.14
CA VAL A 55 -5.50 3.64 -17.90
C VAL A 55 -6.45 4.76 -18.30
N ILE A 56 -6.06 6.00 -17.99
CA ILE A 56 -6.75 7.21 -18.44
C ILE A 56 -6.22 7.59 -19.82
N LYS A 57 -4.90 7.79 -19.91
CA LYS A 57 -4.21 8.15 -21.16
C LYS A 57 -2.70 7.91 -21.02
N ASP A 58 -2.09 7.38 -22.07
CA ASP A 58 -0.65 7.08 -22.14
C ASP A 58 -0.19 6.26 -20.92
N LEU A 59 0.62 6.88 -20.04
CA LEU A 59 1.18 6.26 -18.84
C LEU A 59 0.40 6.62 -17.56
N VAL A 60 -0.70 7.36 -17.68
CA VAL A 60 -1.51 7.83 -16.54
C VAL A 60 -2.64 6.85 -16.25
N VAL A 61 -2.75 6.42 -15.00
CA VAL A 61 -3.81 5.53 -14.51
C VAL A 61 -4.65 6.22 -13.43
N ASP A 62 -5.92 5.83 -13.31
CA ASP A 62 -6.79 6.24 -12.21
C ASP A 62 -6.43 5.45 -10.95
N ARG A 63 -6.09 6.15 -9.85
CA ARG A 63 -5.77 5.52 -8.55
C ARG A 63 -6.78 5.87 -7.45
N ASN A 64 -7.87 6.54 -7.77
CA ASN A 64 -8.89 6.99 -6.80
C ASN A 64 -9.48 5.83 -5.98
N ALA A 65 -9.38 4.60 -6.49
CA ALA A 65 -9.76 3.40 -5.75
C ALA A 65 -8.98 3.24 -4.42
N LEU A 66 -7.70 3.64 -4.37
CA LEU A 66 -6.90 3.60 -3.14
C LEU A 66 -7.42 4.60 -2.10
N ASP A 67 -7.84 5.79 -2.53
CA ASP A 67 -8.40 6.80 -1.64
C ASP A 67 -9.77 6.36 -1.09
N LYS A 68 -10.60 5.74 -1.93
CA LYS A 68 -11.87 5.14 -1.50
C LYS A 68 -11.68 4.05 -0.44
N ILE A 69 -10.63 3.23 -0.55
CA ILE A 69 -10.25 2.25 0.47
C ILE A 69 -9.82 2.94 1.77
N LEU A 70 -9.00 4.00 1.69
CA LEU A 70 -8.60 4.76 2.88
C LEU A 70 -9.81 5.39 3.58
N GLN A 71 -10.74 5.96 2.82
CA GLN A 71 -11.98 6.53 3.36
C GLN A 71 -12.89 5.48 4.03
N ALA A 72 -12.77 4.19 3.69
CA ALA A 72 -13.55 3.13 4.33
C ALA A 72 -13.09 2.81 5.76
N GLY A 73 -11.84 3.11 6.13
CA GLY A 73 -11.35 2.82 7.48
C GLY A 73 -9.87 3.10 7.77
N GLY A 74 -9.10 3.61 6.82
CA GLY A 74 -7.69 3.97 6.96
C GLY A 74 -7.43 5.22 7.82
N TYR A 75 -8.25 5.45 8.83
CA TYR A 75 -8.19 6.57 9.77
C TYR A 75 -8.54 6.10 11.19
N VAL A 76 -8.39 7.04 12.13
CA VAL A 76 -8.92 6.92 13.50
C VAL A 76 -9.97 8.02 13.70
N SER A 77 -11.14 7.65 14.18
CA SER A 77 -12.19 8.62 14.53
C SER A 77 -11.88 9.26 15.88
N VAL A 78 -11.67 10.57 15.90
CA VAL A 78 -11.44 11.34 17.13
C VAL A 78 -12.22 12.65 17.12
N ASN A 79 -12.70 13.08 18.28
CA ASN A 79 -13.26 14.42 18.44
C ASN A 79 -12.12 15.46 18.46
N THR A 80 -12.27 16.54 17.70
CA THR A 80 -11.34 17.66 17.72
C THR A 80 -11.32 18.33 19.10
N GLY A 81 -10.12 18.59 19.63
CA GLY A 81 -9.92 19.29 20.91
C GLY A 81 -9.86 18.42 22.17
N GLY A 82 -10.05 17.10 22.05
CA GLY A 82 -9.97 16.14 23.17
C GLY A 82 -8.77 15.21 23.13
N VAL A 83 -7.74 15.53 22.35
CA VAL A 83 -6.56 14.66 22.20
C VAL A 83 -5.69 14.77 23.46
N PRO A 84 -5.41 13.66 24.16
CA PRO A 84 -4.57 13.71 25.34
C PRO A 84 -3.10 13.98 24.96
N ASP A 85 -2.29 14.37 25.94
CA ASP A 85 -0.84 14.56 25.73
C ASP A 85 -0.20 13.31 25.11
N ALA A 86 0.73 13.47 24.17
CA ALA A 86 1.33 12.34 23.45
C ALA A 86 2.07 11.36 24.38
N ASN A 87 2.56 11.82 25.54
CA ASN A 87 3.26 10.98 26.51
C ASN A 87 2.30 10.26 27.48
N SER A 88 1.00 10.56 27.43
CA SER A 88 0.01 9.98 28.35
C SER A 88 -0.31 8.51 28.04
N ILE A 89 -0.11 8.07 26.80
CA ILE A 89 -0.36 6.68 26.37
C ILE A 89 0.97 6.09 25.89
N PRO A 90 1.67 5.32 26.73
CA PRO A 90 2.92 4.68 26.31
C PRO A 90 2.65 3.63 25.23
N VAL A 91 3.50 3.64 24.20
CA VAL A 91 3.50 2.63 23.13
C VAL A 91 4.84 1.90 23.20
N PRO A 92 4.86 0.56 23.23
CA PRO A 92 6.10 -0.20 23.13
C PRO A 92 6.89 0.21 21.88
N ARG A 93 8.22 0.32 22.00
CA ARG A 93 9.07 0.74 20.89
C ARG A 93 8.88 -0.14 19.65
N GLU A 94 8.84 -1.46 19.84
CA GLU A 94 8.66 -2.43 18.74
C GLU A 94 7.33 -2.20 18.00
N ASP A 95 6.24 -1.95 18.74
CA ASP A 95 4.92 -1.63 18.14
C ASP A 95 4.96 -0.31 17.36
N ALA A 96 5.68 0.70 17.88
CA ALA A 96 5.80 2.00 17.23
C ALA A 96 6.65 1.91 15.94
N GLU A 97 7.79 1.23 15.98
CA GLU A 97 8.66 1.02 14.81
C GLU A 97 7.94 0.23 13.71
N GLU A 98 7.35 -0.91 14.04
CA GLU A 98 6.59 -1.73 13.09
C GLU A 98 5.36 -0.97 12.53
N SER A 99 4.74 -0.12 13.34
CA SER A 99 3.65 0.75 12.87
C SER A 99 4.14 1.79 11.87
N MET A 100 5.32 2.36 12.08
CA MET A 100 5.95 3.32 11.17
C MET A 100 6.39 2.64 9.86
N ASP A 101 6.96 1.44 9.94
CA ASP A 101 7.33 0.63 8.77
C ASP A 101 6.11 0.35 7.89
N ALA A 102 4.98 -0.07 8.50
CA ALA A 102 3.73 -0.23 7.78
C ALA A 102 3.20 1.10 7.19
N ALA A 103 3.37 2.20 7.92
CA ALA A 103 2.93 3.54 7.49
C ALA A 103 3.74 4.11 6.32
N ALA A 104 4.96 3.60 6.09
CA ALA A 104 5.86 4.03 5.01
C ALA A 104 5.28 3.77 3.61
N CYS A 105 4.18 3.02 3.49
CA CYS A 105 3.46 2.86 2.24
C CYS A 105 3.07 4.23 1.64
N VAL A 106 3.57 4.52 0.43
CA VAL A 106 3.30 5.77 -0.31
C VAL A 106 2.15 5.65 -1.31
N GLY A 107 1.43 4.53 -1.31
CA GLY A 107 0.30 4.32 -2.23
C GLY A 107 0.69 4.33 -3.72
N CYS A 108 1.90 3.90 -4.07
CA CYS A 108 2.35 3.92 -5.48
C CYS A 108 1.63 2.90 -6.38
N GLY A 109 1.03 1.85 -5.81
CA GLY A 109 0.33 0.82 -6.58
C GLY A 109 1.21 -0.26 -7.23
N ALA A 110 2.54 -0.23 -7.05
CA ALA A 110 3.46 -1.26 -7.57
C ALA A 110 3.03 -2.68 -7.15
N CYS A 111 2.65 -2.85 -5.88
CA CYS A 111 2.16 -4.11 -5.33
C CYS A 111 0.92 -4.67 -6.05
N ILE A 112 0.09 -3.79 -6.63
CA ILE A 112 -1.11 -4.15 -7.38
C ILE A 112 -0.71 -4.48 -8.82
N ALA A 113 0.11 -3.64 -9.45
CA ALA A 113 0.52 -3.79 -10.85
C ALA A 113 1.36 -5.06 -11.09
N THR A 114 2.16 -5.50 -10.11
CA THR A 114 2.95 -6.73 -10.19
C THR A 114 2.15 -7.99 -9.81
N CYS A 115 1.05 -7.83 -9.07
CA CYS A 115 0.27 -8.98 -8.64
C CYS A 115 -0.51 -9.54 -9.83
N LYS A 116 -0.35 -10.84 -10.11
CA LYS A 116 -1.11 -11.52 -11.18
C LYS A 116 -2.64 -11.41 -11.02
N ASN A 117 -3.13 -11.21 -9.80
CA ASN A 117 -4.56 -11.04 -9.51
C ASN A 117 -4.97 -9.57 -9.44
N GLY A 118 -4.04 -8.61 -9.62
CA GLY A 118 -4.29 -7.19 -9.37
C GLY A 118 -4.74 -6.91 -7.94
N SER A 119 -4.19 -7.62 -6.95
CA SER A 119 -4.64 -7.54 -5.56
C SER A 119 -4.10 -6.30 -4.84
N ALA A 120 -4.96 -5.55 -4.15
CA ALA A 120 -4.55 -4.45 -3.27
C ALA A 120 -4.26 -4.90 -1.83
N MET A 121 -4.18 -6.21 -1.57
CA MET A 121 -4.02 -6.76 -0.22
C MET A 121 -2.80 -6.21 0.53
N LEU A 122 -1.64 -6.00 -0.13
CA LEU A 122 -0.47 -5.43 0.55
C LEU A 122 -0.74 -3.98 1.00
N PHE A 123 -1.30 -3.15 0.11
CA PHE A 123 -1.69 -1.77 0.41
C PHE A 123 -2.70 -1.71 1.58
N VAL A 124 -3.79 -2.48 1.50
CA VAL A 124 -4.80 -2.53 2.57
C VAL A 124 -4.15 -2.97 3.87
N SER A 125 -3.33 -4.02 3.82
CA SER A 125 -2.72 -4.60 5.01
C SER A 125 -1.72 -3.68 5.70
N ALA A 126 -0.97 -2.88 4.95
CA ALA A 126 -0.04 -1.89 5.48
C ALA A 126 -0.81 -0.82 6.26
N ARG A 127 -1.90 -0.29 5.68
CA ARG A 127 -2.77 0.72 6.31
C ARG A 127 -3.52 0.18 7.53
N VAL A 128 -3.98 -1.07 7.48
CA VAL A 128 -4.58 -1.73 8.65
C VAL A 128 -3.53 -1.93 9.74
N SER A 129 -2.34 -2.39 9.39
CA SER A 129 -1.25 -2.69 10.34
C SER A 129 -0.73 -1.44 11.04
N SER A 130 -0.53 -0.33 10.30
CA SER A 130 -0.08 0.95 10.87
C SER A 130 -1.05 1.55 11.88
N LEU A 131 -2.28 1.04 11.98
CA LEU A 131 -3.28 1.48 12.94
C LEU A 131 -3.57 0.40 13.99
N ALA A 132 -3.51 -0.89 13.64
CA ALA A 132 -3.81 -2.00 14.55
C ALA A 132 -2.78 -2.14 15.69
N LEU A 133 -1.55 -1.67 15.47
CA LEU A 133 -0.49 -1.69 16.47
C LEU A 133 -0.63 -0.57 17.50
N LEU A 134 -1.27 0.55 17.11
CA LEU A 134 -1.42 1.72 17.95
C LEU A 134 -2.69 1.64 18.82
N PRO A 135 -2.65 2.08 20.09
CA PRO A 135 -3.81 2.06 20.98
C PRO A 135 -5.06 2.73 20.40
N GLN A 136 -4.88 3.86 19.72
CA GLN A 136 -5.97 4.64 19.12
C GLN A 136 -6.65 3.87 17.99
N GLY A 137 -5.88 3.11 17.20
CA GLY A 137 -6.43 2.33 16.11
C GLY A 137 -7.04 0.99 16.54
N LYS A 138 -6.70 0.46 17.72
CA LYS A 138 -7.24 -0.82 18.23
C LYS A 138 -8.76 -0.77 18.45
N VAL A 139 -9.30 0.38 18.86
CA VAL A 139 -10.74 0.57 19.13
C VAL A 139 -11.59 0.24 17.90
N GLU A 140 -11.11 0.61 16.70
CA GLU A 140 -11.84 0.47 15.45
C GLU A 140 -11.35 -0.70 14.60
N ALA A 141 -10.45 -1.54 15.10
CA ALA A 141 -9.76 -2.56 14.31
C ALA A 141 -10.71 -3.51 13.56
N ALA A 142 -11.72 -4.05 14.25
CA ALA A 142 -12.68 -4.98 13.65
C ALA A 142 -13.56 -4.32 12.58
N ARG A 143 -14.00 -3.08 12.82
CA ARG A 143 -14.78 -2.29 11.84
C ARG A 143 -13.92 -1.94 10.63
N ARG A 144 -12.71 -1.43 10.87
CA ARG A 144 -11.72 -1.03 9.87
C ARG A 144 -11.42 -2.16 8.90
N VAL A 145 -10.98 -3.31 9.41
CA VAL A 145 -10.53 -4.41 8.55
C VAL A 145 -11.69 -4.95 7.71
N LYS A 146 -12.89 -5.09 8.27
CA LYS A 146 -14.08 -5.51 7.52
C LYS A 146 -14.45 -4.50 6.43
N ALA A 147 -14.48 -3.21 6.76
CA ALA A 147 -14.86 -2.15 5.83
C ALA A 147 -13.83 -1.98 4.69
N MET A 148 -12.53 -1.97 5.00
CA MET A 148 -11.48 -1.79 4.00
C MET A 148 -11.34 -3.00 3.07
N VAL A 149 -11.47 -4.23 3.59
CA VAL A 149 -11.47 -5.45 2.75
C VAL A 149 -12.71 -5.48 1.86
N ALA A 150 -13.91 -5.22 2.42
CA ALA A 150 -15.13 -5.16 1.62
C ALA A 150 -15.06 -4.08 0.53
N LYS A 151 -14.46 -2.91 0.82
CA LYS A 151 -14.27 -1.84 -0.16
C LYS A 151 -13.27 -2.21 -1.24
N MET A 152 -12.20 -2.93 -0.88
CA MET A 152 -11.24 -3.47 -1.85
C MET A 152 -11.93 -4.43 -2.83
N ASP A 153 -12.75 -5.34 -2.32
CA ASP A 153 -13.49 -6.29 -3.15
C ASP A 153 -14.53 -5.57 -4.04
N GLU A 154 -15.26 -4.59 -3.50
CA GLU A 154 -16.22 -3.74 -4.25
C GLU A 154 -15.56 -3.01 -5.43
N LEU A 155 -14.31 -2.57 -5.26
CA LEU A 155 -13.56 -1.83 -6.28
C LEU A 155 -12.89 -2.75 -7.33
N GLY A 156 -13.10 -4.06 -7.25
CA GLY A 156 -12.66 -5.02 -8.26
C GLY A 156 -11.19 -5.42 -8.15
N PHE A 157 -10.54 -5.21 -7.01
CA PHE A 157 -9.21 -5.78 -6.77
C PHE A 157 -9.31 -7.28 -6.48
N GLY A 158 -8.36 -8.07 -7.00
CA GLY A 158 -8.39 -9.52 -6.81
C GLY A 158 -7.92 -9.98 -5.43
N ALA A 159 -8.17 -11.25 -5.14
CA ALA A 159 -7.76 -11.90 -3.89
C ALA A 159 -6.24 -12.23 -3.86
N CYS A 160 -5.70 -12.38 -2.65
CA CYS A 160 -4.30 -12.81 -2.47
C CYS A 160 -4.17 -14.33 -2.67
N THR A 161 -3.22 -14.76 -3.50
CA THR A 161 -2.80 -16.17 -3.64
C THR A 161 -1.34 -16.38 -3.20
N ASN A 162 -0.82 -15.51 -2.33
CA ASN A 162 0.50 -15.59 -1.69
C ASN A 162 1.69 -15.76 -2.66
N THR A 163 1.69 -15.07 -3.80
CA THR A 163 2.81 -15.08 -4.76
C THR A 163 4.01 -14.27 -4.29
N ARG A 164 3.82 -13.36 -3.32
CA ARG A 164 4.83 -12.46 -2.75
C ARG A 164 5.51 -11.47 -3.71
N ALA A 165 5.10 -11.44 -4.98
CA ALA A 165 5.56 -10.43 -5.94
C ALA A 165 5.34 -8.99 -5.45
N CYS A 166 4.28 -8.77 -4.66
CA CYS A 166 3.96 -7.46 -4.09
C CYS A 166 5.02 -6.92 -3.10
N GLU A 167 5.65 -7.79 -2.31
CA GLU A 167 6.72 -7.43 -1.37
C GLU A 167 8.03 -7.22 -2.14
N MET A 168 8.35 -8.10 -3.09
CA MET A 168 9.56 -8.01 -3.91
C MET A 168 9.68 -6.71 -4.72
N GLU A 169 8.56 -6.17 -5.19
CA GLU A 169 8.53 -4.96 -6.03
C GLU A 169 8.11 -3.71 -5.22
N CYS A 170 8.02 -3.81 -3.89
CA CYS A 170 7.63 -2.68 -3.07
C CYS A 170 8.81 -1.71 -2.88
N PRO A 171 8.73 -0.45 -3.35
CA PRO A 171 9.83 0.52 -3.22
C PRO A 171 10.03 1.03 -1.78
N LYS A 172 9.24 0.51 -0.83
CA LYS A 172 9.26 0.87 0.59
C LYS A 172 9.42 -0.36 1.48
N ASN A 173 9.78 -1.51 0.91
CA ASN A 173 10.04 -2.73 1.66
C ASN A 173 8.90 -3.15 2.60
N ILE A 174 7.66 -2.90 2.19
CA ILE A 174 6.49 -3.29 2.98
C ILE A 174 6.36 -4.81 2.95
N SER A 175 6.44 -5.43 4.12
CA SER A 175 6.46 -6.88 4.21
C SER A 175 5.07 -7.52 4.09
N VAL A 176 5.01 -8.72 3.51
CA VAL A 176 3.78 -9.55 3.50
C VAL A 176 3.33 -10.00 4.89
N THR A 177 4.16 -9.84 5.93
CA THR A 177 3.76 -10.08 7.33
C THR A 177 2.57 -9.21 7.73
N HIS A 178 2.44 -8.02 7.16
CA HIS A 178 1.26 -7.15 7.33
C HIS A 178 0.00 -7.79 6.76
N ILE A 179 0.08 -8.50 5.62
CA ILE A 179 -1.05 -9.27 5.06
C ILE A 179 -1.48 -10.35 6.06
N ALA A 180 -0.52 -11.05 6.67
CA ALA A 180 -0.83 -12.05 7.69
C ALA A 180 -1.50 -11.41 8.92
N ARG A 181 -1.04 -10.23 9.37
CA ARG A 181 -1.67 -9.48 10.48
C ARG A 181 -3.10 -9.08 10.14
N MET A 182 -3.32 -8.49 8.96
CA MET A 182 -4.65 -8.09 8.50
C MET A 182 -5.60 -9.29 8.42
N ASN A 183 -5.16 -10.42 7.86
CA ASN A 183 -5.98 -11.63 7.80
C ASN A 183 -6.36 -12.15 9.19
N ARG A 184 -5.44 -12.09 10.17
CA ARG A 184 -5.75 -12.43 11.57
C ARG A 184 -6.79 -11.48 12.16
N GLU A 185 -6.67 -10.17 11.93
CA GLU A 185 -7.66 -9.20 12.39
C GLU A 185 -9.03 -9.41 11.73
N PHE A 186 -9.06 -9.72 10.43
CA PHE A 186 -10.28 -10.03 9.71
C PHE A 186 -10.97 -11.30 10.25
N LEU A 187 -10.22 -12.37 10.47
CA LEU A 187 -10.76 -13.62 11.04
C LEU A 187 -11.28 -13.42 12.47
N LYS A 188 -10.53 -12.70 13.33
CA LYS A 188 -11.00 -12.34 14.68
C LYS A 188 -12.30 -11.53 14.64
N ALA A 189 -12.43 -10.62 13.69
CA ALA A 189 -13.63 -9.82 13.52
C ALA A 189 -14.82 -10.67 13.05
N LYS A 190 -14.60 -11.59 12.11
CA LYS A 190 -15.64 -12.48 11.57
C LYS A 190 -16.16 -13.51 12.56
N ILE A 191 -15.31 -14.03 13.45
CA ILE A 191 -15.73 -14.98 14.49
C ILE A 191 -16.62 -14.32 15.56
N LYS A 192 -16.55 -12.99 15.69
CA LYS A 192 -17.36 -12.21 16.65
C LYS A 192 -18.68 -11.70 16.06
N ASP A 193 -18.91 -11.88 14.76
CA ASP A 193 -20.20 -11.59 14.10
C ASP A 193 -21.21 -12.69 14.46
#